data_AF-A0A7Y2Y1B1-F1
#
_entry.id   AF-A0A7Y2Y1B1-F1
#
_cell.length_a   1.000
_cell.length_b   1.000
_cell.length_c   1.000
_cell.angle_alpha   90.00
_cell.angle_beta   90.00
_cell.angle_gamma   90.00
#
_symmetry.space_group_name_H-M   'P 1'
#
loop_
_entity.id
_entity.type
_entity.pdbx_description
1 polymer ?
#
loop_
_entity_poly.entity_id
_entity_poly.type
_entity_poly.pdbx_seq_one_letter_code
_entity_poly.pdbx_strand_id
1 'polypeptide(L)'
;MDGNNVMKGGCPVMHGGNTEIDNHPLKWWPKTLNIDILHQHDARSNPMDPDYDHREAVKALDFKGVWDAVDKLLTDSQVWWPADWGHYGGLFIRLSWHAAGSYRLGDGRGGAGTGNIRFEPLNSWPDNASLDKARR
;
A
#
# COMPACT_ATOMS: atom_id res chain seq x y z
N MET A 1 -17.98 33.82 -6.21
CA MET A 1 -18.43 32.82 -5.22
C MET A 1 -19.01 31.67 -6.02
N ASP A 2 -18.12 30.90 -6.63
CA ASP A 2 -18.45 30.10 -7.80
C ASP A 2 -18.70 28.71 -7.24
N GLY A 3 -19.99 28.40 -7.05
CA GLY A 3 -20.50 27.19 -6.41
C GLY A 3 -20.16 25.92 -7.19
N ASN A 4 -18.89 25.56 -7.20
CA ASN A 4 -18.39 24.33 -7.77
C ASN A 4 -18.73 23.19 -6.81
N ASN A 5 -19.96 22.68 -6.90
CA ASN A 5 -20.35 21.39 -6.34
C ASN A 5 -19.61 20.30 -7.13
N VAL A 6 -18.34 20.09 -6.79
CA VAL A 6 -17.58 18.95 -7.28
C VAL A 6 -18.27 17.70 -6.75
N MET A 7 -18.88 16.91 -7.65
CA MET A 7 -19.41 15.60 -7.33
C MET A 7 -18.29 14.77 -6.67
N LYS A 8 -18.33 14.63 -5.34
CA LYS A 8 -17.41 13.77 -4.62
C LYS A 8 -17.76 12.31 -4.93
N GLY A 9 -17.08 11.72 -5.91
CA GLY A 9 -16.90 10.27 -5.99
C GLY A 9 -17.86 9.44 -6.86
N GLY A 10 -18.27 9.92 -8.04
CA GLY A 10 -18.97 9.08 -9.04
C GLY A 10 -18.07 8.67 -10.21
N CYS A 11 -18.05 7.39 -10.59
CA CYS A 11 -17.48 6.96 -11.86
C CYS A 11 -18.36 7.47 -13.01
N PRO A 12 -17.83 8.18 -14.02
CA PRO A 12 -18.63 8.82 -15.07
C PRO A 12 -19.13 7.85 -16.16
N VAL A 13 -18.87 6.54 -16.04
CA VAL A 13 -19.19 5.52 -17.04
C VAL A 13 -20.18 4.52 -16.45
N MET A 14 -21.30 4.24 -17.13
CA MET A 14 -22.29 3.27 -16.65
C MET A 14 -21.88 1.82 -16.96
N HIS A 15 -21.76 1.00 -15.92
CA HIS A 15 -21.59 -0.46 -15.99
C HIS A 15 -22.83 -1.17 -15.42
N GLY A 16 -23.31 -2.23 -16.06
CA GLY A 16 -24.52 -2.97 -15.65
C GLY A 16 -24.32 -3.98 -14.50
N GLY A 17 -23.08 -4.20 -14.07
CA GLY A 17 -22.74 -5.04 -12.93
C GLY A 17 -22.36 -4.19 -11.71
N ASN A 18 -22.43 -4.77 -10.50
CA ASN A 18 -21.89 -4.13 -9.30
C ASN A 18 -20.36 -4.29 -9.24
N THR A 19 -19.66 -3.60 -10.14
CA THR A 19 -18.22 -3.69 -10.34
C THR A 19 -17.47 -2.47 -9.80
N GLU A 20 -18.16 -1.58 -9.08
CA GLU A 20 -17.62 -0.32 -8.58
C GLU A 20 -17.86 -0.18 -7.07
N ILE A 21 -16.94 0.48 -6.36
CA ILE A 21 -16.99 0.63 -4.91
C ILE A 21 -18.16 1.55 -4.45
N ASP A 22 -18.59 2.50 -5.29
CA ASP A 22 -19.62 3.50 -4.92
C ASP A 22 -21.05 2.90 -4.82
N ASN A 23 -21.27 1.71 -5.39
CA ASN A 23 -22.57 1.02 -5.36
C ASN A 23 -22.71 0.12 -4.11
N HIS A 24 -22.35 0.66 -2.94
CA HIS A 24 -22.37 -0.07 -1.67
C HIS A 24 -23.66 0.18 -0.87
N PRO A 25 -24.28 -0.85 -0.22
CA PRO A 25 -25.49 -0.67 0.61
C PRO A 25 -25.35 0.37 1.73
N LEU A 26 -24.13 0.61 2.22
CA LEU A 26 -23.85 1.65 3.23
C LEU A 26 -24.16 3.08 2.74
N LYS A 27 -24.26 3.31 1.43
CA LYS A 27 -24.73 4.60 0.88
C LYS A 27 -26.16 4.92 1.30
N TRP A 28 -27.02 3.90 1.38
CA TRP A 28 -28.42 4.02 1.80
C TRP A 28 -28.58 3.96 3.32
N TRP A 29 -27.79 3.11 3.99
CA TRP A 29 -27.82 2.94 5.44
C TRP A 29 -26.44 3.16 6.09
N PRO A 30 -25.96 4.41 6.17
CA PRO A 30 -24.59 4.71 6.61
C PRO A 30 -24.31 4.43 8.09
N LYS A 31 -25.36 4.20 8.90
CA LYS A 31 -25.24 3.91 10.35
C LYS A 31 -25.34 2.42 10.69
N THR A 32 -25.49 1.55 9.68
CA THR A 32 -25.51 0.10 9.90
C THR A 32 -24.15 -0.38 10.41
N LEU A 33 -24.15 -1.40 11.27
CA LEU A 33 -22.93 -2.01 11.78
C LEU A 33 -22.07 -2.54 10.61
N ASN A 34 -20.81 -2.12 10.56
CA ASN A 34 -19.86 -2.60 9.56
C ASN A 34 -19.23 -3.93 10.04
N ILE A 35 -19.66 -5.03 9.42
CA ILE A 35 -19.10 -6.37 9.66
C ILE A 35 -18.00 -6.75 8.67
N ASP A 36 -17.67 -5.88 7.71
CA ASP A 36 -16.71 -6.19 6.65
C ASP A 36 -15.29 -6.36 7.16
N ILE A 37 -14.97 -5.73 8.28
CA ILE A 37 -13.67 -5.86 8.95
C ILE A 37 -13.41 -7.28 9.48
N LEU A 38 -14.45 -8.11 9.66
CA LEU A 38 -14.33 -9.44 10.25
C LEU A 38 -14.02 -10.53 9.21
N HIS A 39 -14.11 -10.21 7.91
CA HIS A 39 -13.82 -11.13 6.81
C HIS A 39 -12.71 -10.63 5.88
N GLN A 40 -11.92 -9.65 6.35
CA GLN A 40 -10.70 -9.23 5.67
C GLN A 40 -9.64 -10.34 5.72
N HIS A 41 -8.76 -10.35 4.71
CA HIS A 41 -7.60 -11.26 4.63
C HIS A 41 -7.95 -12.75 4.60
N ASP A 42 -9.13 -13.11 4.07
CA ASP A 42 -9.54 -14.49 3.86
C ASP A 42 -8.73 -15.19 2.75
N ALA A 43 -8.67 -16.52 2.81
CA ALA A 43 -7.91 -17.38 1.90
C ALA A 43 -8.27 -17.18 0.42
N ARG A 44 -9.53 -16.80 0.12
CA ARG A 44 -9.99 -16.51 -1.25
C ARG A 44 -9.23 -15.37 -1.93
N SER A 45 -8.69 -14.45 -1.13
CA SER A 45 -7.93 -13.29 -1.62
C SER A 45 -6.42 -13.49 -1.55
N ASN A 46 -5.95 -14.55 -0.87
CA ASN A 46 -4.55 -14.84 -0.71
C ASN A 46 -4.05 -15.63 -1.93
N PRO A 47 -3.07 -15.11 -2.69
CA PRO A 47 -2.55 -15.82 -3.86
C PRO A 47 -1.57 -16.95 -3.51
N MET A 48 -1.16 -17.07 -2.24
CA MET A 48 -0.21 -18.10 -1.81
C MET A 48 -0.89 -19.47 -1.66
N ASP A 49 -0.09 -20.53 -1.76
CA ASP A 49 -0.57 -21.89 -1.54
C ASP A 49 -1.17 -22.07 -0.12
N PRO A 50 -2.20 -22.92 0.06
CA PRO A 50 -2.87 -23.09 1.35
C PRO A 50 -1.96 -23.53 2.51
N ASP A 51 -0.85 -24.19 2.21
CA ASP A 51 0.15 -24.70 3.16
C ASP A 51 1.41 -23.82 3.24
N TYR A 52 1.42 -22.66 2.59
CA TYR A 52 2.55 -21.73 2.62
C TYR A 52 2.82 -21.17 4.03
N ASP A 53 4.05 -21.34 4.53
CA ASP A 53 4.54 -20.72 5.77
C ASP A 53 5.62 -19.66 5.48
N HIS A 54 5.25 -18.39 5.67
CA HIS A 54 6.18 -17.28 5.47
C HIS A 54 7.36 -17.28 6.45
N ARG A 55 7.18 -17.75 7.69
CA ARG A 55 8.26 -17.78 8.68
C ARG A 55 9.32 -18.81 8.30
N GLU A 56 8.90 -19.99 7.84
CA GLU A 56 9.83 -21.01 7.36
C GLU A 56 10.53 -20.57 6.06
N ALA A 57 9.79 -19.96 5.13
CA ALA A 57 10.37 -19.42 3.90
C ALA A 57 11.45 -18.35 4.18
N VAL A 58 11.20 -17.44 5.13
CA VAL A 58 12.15 -16.38 5.51
C VAL A 58 13.39 -16.95 6.21
N LYS A 59 13.27 -18.03 6.99
CA LYS A 59 14.44 -18.69 7.60
C LYS A 59 15.39 -19.28 6.55
N ALA A 60 14.86 -19.72 5.42
CA ALA A 60 15.64 -20.27 4.31
C ALA A 60 16.21 -19.19 3.37
N LEU A 61 15.90 -17.91 3.60
CA LEU A 61 16.34 -16.80 2.75
C LEU A 61 17.85 -16.57 2.86
N ASP A 62 18.51 -16.35 1.72
CA ASP A 62 19.89 -15.85 1.71
C ASP A 62 19.91 -14.35 2.05
N PHE A 63 19.98 -14.05 3.35
CA PHE A 63 20.04 -12.67 3.84
C PHE A 63 21.25 -11.91 3.34
N LYS A 64 22.40 -12.59 3.14
CA LYS A 64 23.60 -11.93 2.65
C LYS A 64 23.39 -11.49 1.19
N GLY A 65 22.88 -12.39 0.35
CA GLY A 65 22.55 -12.07 -1.04
C GLY A 65 21.56 -10.91 -1.15
N VAL A 66 20.52 -10.88 -0.28
CA VAL A 66 19.57 -9.76 -0.23
C VAL A 66 20.25 -8.45 0.16
N TRP A 67 21.11 -8.45 1.18
CA TRP A 67 21.83 -7.24 1.60
C TRP A 67 22.78 -6.73 0.53
N ASP A 68 23.59 -7.61 -0.07
CA ASP A 68 24.50 -7.24 -1.16
C ASP A 68 23.73 -6.65 -2.34
N ALA A 69 22.55 -7.22 -2.67
CA ALA A 69 21.70 -6.72 -3.74
C ALA A 69 21.10 -5.34 -3.42
N VAL A 70 20.66 -5.11 -2.18
CA VAL A 70 20.16 -3.80 -1.74
C VAL A 70 21.27 -2.76 -1.75
N ASP A 71 22.47 -3.09 -1.26
CA ASP A 71 23.62 -2.18 -1.25
C ASP A 71 24.00 -1.74 -2.67
N LYS A 72 24.03 -2.70 -3.61
CA LYS A 72 24.24 -2.39 -5.03
C LYS A 72 23.11 -1.50 -5.58
N LEU A 73 21.85 -1.85 -5.31
CA LEU A 73 20.69 -1.11 -5.81
C LEU A 73 20.74 0.37 -5.40
N LEU A 74 21.29 0.69 -4.22
CA LEU A 74 21.39 2.07 -3.75
C LEU A 74 22.13 3.00 -4.72
N THR A 75 23.05 2.48 -5.53
CA THR A 75 23.83 3.26 -6.52
C THR A 75 23.56 2.88 -7.97
N ASP A 76 22.68 1.90 -8.21
CA ASP A 76 22.30 1.45 -9.55
C ASP A 76 21.15 2.28 -10.12
N SER A 77 21.48 3.52 -10.52
CA SER A 77 20.51 4.52 -10.98
C SER A 77 19.75 4.06 -12.23
N GLN A 78 18.42 4.08 -12.15
CA GLN A 78 17.50 3.72 -13.22
C GLN A 78 17.10 4.94 -14.05
N VAL A 79 17.12 4.81 -15.38
CA VAL A 79 16.83 5.94 -16.31
C VAL A 79 15.42 6.52 -16.13
N TRP A 80 14.44 5.69 -15.77
CA TRP A 80 13.05 6.11 -15.58
C TRP A 80 12.79 6.83 -14.25
N TRP A 81 13.71 6.71 -13.28
CA TRP A 81 13.69 7.45 -12.03
C TRP A 81 15.11 7.65 -11.49
N PRO A 82 15.88 8.59 -12.04
CA PRO A 82 17.30 8.73 -11.72
C PRO A 82 17.55 8.99 -10.24
N ALA A 83 18.61 8.39 -9.69
CA ALA A 83 19.00 8.58 -8.30
C ALA A 83 19.58 9.99 -8.08
N ASP A 84 19.08 10.70 -7.07
CA ASP A 84 19.64 11.98 -6.64
C ASP A 84 21.10 11.79 -6.20
N TRP A 85 22.01 12.57 -6.79
CA TRP A 85 23.46 12.44 -6.58
C TRP A 85 24.01 11.03 -6.84
N GLY A 86 23.32 10.22 -7.66
CA GLY A 86 23.70 8.85 -7.93
C GLY A 86 23.43 7.87 -6.77
N HIS A 87 22.60 8.23 -5.79
CA HIS A 87 22.33 7.38 -4.64
C HIS A 87 20.86 7.44 -4.13
N TYR A 88 20.15 6.32 -4.08
CA TYR A 88 18.75 6.23 -3.64
C TYR A 88 18.53 6.25 -2.12
N GLY A 89 19.60 6.28 -1.32
CA GLY A 89 19.54 6.19 0.14
C GLY A 89 18.50 7.11 0.79
N GLY A 90 18.44 8.39 0.42
CA GLY A 90 17.44 9.32 0.96
C GLY A 90 15.99 8.89 0.64
N LEU A 91 15.76 8.39 -0.57
CA LEU A 91 14.46 7.90 -1.02
C LEU A 91 14.03 6.64 -0.26
N PHE A 92 14.92 5.66 -0.06
CA PHE A 92 14.59 4.43 0.66
C PHE A 92 14.48 4.62 2.18
N ILE A 93 15.25 5.54 2.76
CA ILE A 93 15.06 5.97 4.16
C ILE A 93 13.66 6.56 4.31
N ARG A 94 13.25 7.47 3.42
CA ARG A 94 11.91 8.05 3.45
C ARG A 94 10.83 6.98 3.27
N LEU A 95 10.99 6.04 2.32
CA LEU A 95 10.04 4.93 2.14
C LEU A 95 9.85 4.14 3.44
N SER A 96 10.95 3.76 4.08
CA SER A 96 10.94 2.97 5.32
C SER A 96 10.32 3.75 6.48
N TRP A 97 10.67 5.04 6.61
CA TRP A 97 10.09 5.95 7.59
C TRP A 97 8.58 6.10 7.41
N HIS A 98 8.10 6.37 6.19
CA HIS A 98 6.66 6.53 5.91
C HIS A 98 5.88 5.23 6.09
N ALA A 99 6.48 4.08 5.76
CA ALA A 99 5.86 2.78 6.03
C ALA A 99 5.63 2.56 7.53
N ALA A 100 6.62 2.89 8.37
CA ALA A 100 6.51 2.75 9.82
C ALA A 100 5.70 3.87 10.51
N GLY A 101 5.75 5.09 9.97
CA GLY A 101 5.26 6.31 10.61
C GLY A 101 3.74 6.43 10.74
N SER A 102 2.97 5.54 10.11
CA SER A 102 1.50 5.50 10.27
C SER A 102 1.05 4.84 11.59
N TYR A 103 1.99 4.28 12.36
CA TYR A 103 1.70 3.62 13.64
C TYR A 103 1.08 4.57 14.66
N ARG A 104 0.09 4.07 15.42
CA ARG A 104 -0.53 4.80 16.52
C ARG A 104 -0.61 3.93 17.78
N LEU A 105 -0.19 4.49 18.91
CA LEU A 105 -0.19 3.77 20.19
C LEU A 105 -1.60 3.43 20.70
N GLY A 106 -2.60 4.28 20.43
CA GLY A 106 -3.92 4.17 21.04
C GLY A 106 -4.74 2.93 20.65
N ASP A 107 -4.53 2.40 19.45
CA ASP A 107 -5.21 1.18 19.00
C ASP A 107 -4.27 0.18 18.29
N GLY A 108 -2.96 0.47 18.28
CA GLY A 108 -1.94 -0.37 17.68
C GLY A 108 -2.00 -0.48 16.15
N ARG A 109 -2.89 0.26 15.47
CA ARG A 109 -3.01 0.20 14.00
C ARG A 109 -1.92 1.02 13.30
N GLY A 110 -1.71 0.70 12.03
CA GLY A 110 -0.69 1.30 11.19
C GLY A 110 0.68 0.66 11.38
N GLY A 111 1.71 1.32 10.87
CA GLY A 111 3.08 0.82 10.87
C GLY A 111 3.41 -0.10 9.70
N ALA A 112 4.65 -0.58 9.67
CA ALA A 112 5.21 -1.31 8.51
C ALA A 112 4.89 -2.81 8.50
N GLY A 113 4.33 -3.36 9.59
CA GLY A 113 4.22 -4.81 9.80
C GLY A 113 3.36 -5.58 8.80
N THR A 114 2.50 -4.90 8.04
CA THR A 114 1.63 -5.50 7.02
C THR A 114 1.99 -5.09 5.59
N GLY A 115 2.99 -4.22 5.41
CA GLY A 115 3.37 -3.69 4.09
C GLY A 115 2.25 -2.92 3.39
N ASN A 116 1.28 -2.38 4.14
CA ASN A 116 0.08 -1.71 3.60
C ASN A 116 0.36 -0.43 2.80
N ILE A 117 1.58 0.13 2.86
CA ILE A 117 2.01 1.27 2.03
C ILE A 117 1.88 1.00 0.51
N ARG A 118 1.79 -0.28 0.10
CA ARG A 118 1.55 -0.67 -1.30
C ARG A 118 0.08 -0.64 -1.74
N PHE A 119 -0.85 -0.47 -0.80
CA PHE A 119 -2.30 -0.49 -1.05
C PHE A 119 -2.93 0.87 -0.74
N GLU A 120 -4.16 1.06 -1.24
CA GLU A 120 -4.98 2.20 -0.85
C GLU A 120 -5.33 2.15 0.65
N PRO A 121 -5.45 3.30 1.33
CA PRO A 121 -5.26 4.65 0.79
C PRO A 121 -3.80 5.13 0.80
N LEU A 122 -2.89 4.37 1.44
CA LEU A 122 -1.54 4.85 1.77
C LEU A 122 -0.66 5.06 0.53
N ASN A 123 -0.78 4.21 -0.49
CA ASN A 123 -0.06 4.35 -1.75
C ASN A 123 -0.34 5.69 -2.47
N SER A 124 -1.47 6.34 -2.17
CA SER A 124 -1.99 7.54 -2.84
C SER A 124 -2.12 8.75 -1.91
N TRP A 125 -1.70 8.63 -0.64
CA TRP A 125 -1.62 9.79 0.25
C TRP A 125 -0.65 10.84 -0.30
N PRO A 126 -0.98 12.15 -0.24
CA PRO A 126 -0.10 13.21 -0.73
C PRO A 126 1.31 13.14 -0.13
N ASP A 127 1.40 12.79 1.16
CA ASP A 127 2.67 12.68 1.88
C ASP A 127 3.51 11.47 1.44
N ASN A 128 2.93 10.52 0.72
CA ASN A 128 3.62 9.36 0.15
C ASN A 128 3.95 9.55 -1.35
N ALA A 129 3.84 10.78 -1.86
CA ALA A 129 4.19 11.10 -3.24
C ALA A 129 5.58 10.56 -3.63
N SER A 130 5.66 9.98 -4.82
CA SER A 130 6.84 9.34 -5.41
C SER A 130 7.36 8.08 -4.70
N LEU A 131 6.78 7.66 -3.57
CA LEU A 131 7.12 6.39 -2.94
C LEU A 131 6.62 5.18 -3.74
N ASP A 132 5.73 5.38 -4.71
CA ASP A 132 5.39 4.39 -5.73
C ASP A 132 6.60 4.03 -6.61
N LYS A 133 7.48 4.99 -6.92
CA LYS A 133 8.75 4.75 -7.63
C LYS A 133 9.76 4.07 -6.73
N ALA A 134 9.82 4.45 -5.44
CA ALA A 134 10.68 3.79 -4.47
C ALA A 134 10.33 2.30 -4.25
N ARG A 135 9.10 1.85 -4.55
CA ARG A 135 8.71 0.43 -4.45
C ARG A 135 8.86 -0.35 -5.75
N ARG A 136 9.13 0.33 -6.87
CA ARG A 136 9.12 -0.24 -8.22
C ARG A 136 10.52 -0.66 -8.64
#